data_AF-A0A2E4V721-F1
#
_entry.id   AF-A0A2E4V721-F1
#
_cell.length_a   1.000
_cell.length_b   1.000
_cell.length_c   1.000
_cell.angle_alpha   90.00
_cell.angle_beta   90.00
_cell.angle_gamma   90.00
#
_symmetry.space_group_name_H-M   'P 1'
#
loop_
_entity.id
_entity.type
_entity.pdbx_description
1 polymer ?
#
loop_
_entity_poly.entity_id
_entity_poly.type
_entity_poly.pdbx_seq_one_letter_code
_entity_poly.pdbx_strand_id
1 'polypeptide(L)' 'MKKNESSQFEITFSHIDAQALAASLVTECNFVCEENSITVSESTKSIVDLRARWNSLMRGLIASEHALSAAGED' A
#
# COMPACT_ATOMS: atom_id res chain seq x y z
N MET A 1 -27.24 -14.86 12.96
CA MET A 1 -25.77 -14.69 12.88
C MET A 1 -25.49 -13.57 11.89
N LYS A 2 -25.14 -12.36 12.35
CA LYS A 2 -24.87 -11.22 11.44
C LYS A 2 -23.54 -11.50 10.73
N LYS A 3 -23.58 -11.80 9.43
CA LYS A 3 -22.37 -11.81 8.59
C LYS A 3 -21.89 -10.36 8.54
N ASN A 4 -20.81 -10.05 9.25
CA ASN A 4 -20.06 -8.82 9.06
C ASN A 4 -19.42 -8.90 7.67
N GLU A 5 -20.14 -8.49 6.63
CA GLU A 5 -19.57 -8.36 5.28
C GLU A 5 -18.69 -7.11 5.25
N SER A 6 -17.46 -7.24 5.75
CA SER A 6 -16.42 -6.25 5.50
C SER A 6 -15.89 -6.45 4.08
N SER A 7 -15.81 -5.36 3.32
CA SER A 7 -15.06 -5.31 2.08
C SER A 7 -13.57 -5.19 2.41
N GLN A 8 -12.73 -5.96 1.73
CA GLN A 8 -11.28 -5.96 1.97
C GLN A 8 -10.52 -6.13 0.67
N PHE A 9 -9.28 -5.66 0.65
CA PHE A 9 -8.30 -6.03 -0.37
C PHE A 9 -6.97 -6.38 0.29
N GLU A 10 -6.21 -7.20 -0.43
CA GLU A 10 -4.80 -7.44 -0.16
C GLU A 10 -4.05 -7.29 -1.47
N ILE A 11 -2.94 -6.55 -1.42
CA ILE A 11 -2.02 -6.43 -2.55
C ILE A 11 -0.63 -6.80 -2.04
N THR A 12 0.02 -7.70 -2.77
CA THR A 12 1.41 -8.07 -2.56
C THR A 12 2.19 -7.77 -3.82
N PHE A 13 3.32 -7.09 -3.66
CA PHE A 13 4.21 -6.74 -4.76
C PHE A 13 5.66 -6.73 -4.29
N SER A 14 6.57 -6.96 -5.23
CA SER A 14 8.01 -6.96 -4.96
C SER A 14 8.70 -5.76 -5.59
N HIS A 15 9.66 -5.16 -4.88
CA HIS A 15 10.46 -4.05 -5.37
C HIS A 15 11.89 -4.11 -4.81
N ILE A 16 12.88 -3.71 -5.60
CA ILE A 16 14.29 -3.73 -5.16
C ILE A 16 14.52 -2.79 -3.97
N ASP A 17 13.83 -1.65 -3.97
CA ASP A 17 13.83 -0.67 -2.87
C ASP A 17 12.60 -0.78 -1.98
N ALA A 18 12.09 -1.99 -1.73
CA ALA A 18 10.88 -2.19 -0.92
C ALA A 18 10.94 -1.50 0.46
N GLN A 19 12.11 -1.45 1.09
CA GLN A 19 12.30 -0.77 2.38
C GLN A 19 12.09 0.74 2.28
N ALA A 20 12.56 1.38 1.19
CA ALA A 20 12.36 2.80 0.96
C ALA A 20 10.88 3.12 0.68
N LEU A 21 10.21 2.28 -0.13
CA LEU A 21 8.76 2.38 -0.36
C LEU A 21 7.95 2.14 0.92
N ALA A 22 8.33 1.17 1.73
CA ALA A 22 7.69 0.88 3.02
C ALA A 22 7.74 2.09 3.97
N ALA A 23 8.83 2.85 3.95
CA ALA A 23 8.95 4.05 4.79
C ALA A 23 7.91 5.12 4.45
N SER A 24 7.51 5.26 3.18
CA SER A 24 6.45 6.20 2.79
C SER A 24 5.05 5.69 3.15
N LEU A 25 4.88 4.38 3.34
CA LEU A 25 3.60 3.76 3.69
C LEU A 25 3.30 3.75 5.20
N VAL A 26 4.31 3.96 6.06
CA VAL A 26 4.21 3.91 7.55
C VAL A 26 3.07 4.76 8.10
N THR A 27 2.78 5.91 7.49
CA THR A 27 1.72 6.80 7.94
C THR A 27 0.40 6.62 7.21
N GLU A 28 0.34 5.78 6.16
CA GLU A 28 -0.78 5.73 5.23
C GLU A 28 -1.64 4.47 5.36
N CYS A 29 -1.04 3.30 5.59
CA CYS A 29 -1.77 2.04 5.58
C CYS A 29 -1.13 0.97 6.46
N ASN A 30 -1.87 -0.09 6.74
CA ASN A 30 -1.32 -1.25 7.42
C ASN A 30 -0.63 -2.17 6.40
N PHE A 31 0.67 -2.39 6.56
CA PHE A 31 1.46 -3.22 5.66
C PHE A 31 2.48 -4.08 6.39
N VAL A 32 2.97 -5.10 5.70
CA VAL A 32 4.11 -5.93 6.08
C VAL A 32 5.16 -5.80 4.99
N CYS A 33 6.43 -5.60 5.37
CA CYS A 33 7.55 -5.57 4.44
C CYS A 33 8.55 -6.66 4.85
N GLU A 34 8.72 -7.66 3.99
CA GLU A 34 9.66 -8.76 4.16
C GLU A 34 10.64 -8.75 3.00
N GLU A 35 11.91 -8.45 3.28
CA GLU A 35 12.98 -8.28 2.29
C GLU A 35 12.59 -7.27 1.18
N ASN A 36 12.24 -7.79 0.01
CA ASN A 36 11.86 -7.06 -1.19
C ASN A 36 10.37 -7.13 -1.49
N SER A 37 9.55 -7.70 -0.58
CA SER A 37 8.12 -7.89 -0.74
C SER A 37 7.34 -7.01 0.22
N ILE A 38 6.34 -6.30 -0.29
CA ILE A 38 5.40 -5.51 0.50
C ILE A 38 4.01 -6.11 0.33
N THR A 39 3.34 -6.35 1.44
CA THR A 39 1.94 -6.75 1.49
C THR A 39 1.13 -5.68 2.23
N VAL A 40 0.14 -5.11 1.57
CA VAL A 40 -0.80 -4.16 2.17
C VAL A 40 -2.16 -4.83 2.30
N SER A 41 -2.73 -4.78 3.50
CA SER A 41 -4.02 -5.42 3.80
C SER A 41 -4.95 -4.39 4.43
N GLU A 42 -6.06 -4.10 3.75
CA GLU A 42 -7.04 -3.09 4.16
C GLU A 42 -8.44 -3.70 4.25
N SER A 43 -9.19 -3.30 5.27
CA SER A 43 -10.58 -3.73 5.45
C SER A 43 -11.46 -2.60 5.96
N THR A 44 -12.70 -2.54 5.46
CA THR A 44 -13.72 -1.60 5.90
C THR A 44 -15.11 -2.16 5.61
N LYS A 45 -16.15 -1.58 6.24
CA LYS A 45 -17.54 -1.98 6.02
C LYS A 45 -18.14 -1.37 4.75
N SER A 46 -17.46 -0.39 4.13
CA SER A 46 -17.93 0.35 2.97
C SER A 46 -17.01 0.12 1.78
N ILE A 47 -17.52 -0.43 0.68
CA ILE A 47 -16.77 -0.60 -0.56
C ILE A 47 -16.31 0.75 -1.15
N VAL A 48 -17.07 1.82 -0.89
CA VAL A 48 -16.71 3.18 -1.33
C VAL A 48 -15.48 3.66 -0.56
N ASP A 49 -15.43 3.40 0.75
CA ASP A 49 -14.28 3.76 1.59
C ASP A 49 -13.07 2.89 1.23
N LEU A 50 -13.29 1.61 0.93
CA LEU A 50 -12.22 0.69 0.52
C LEU A 50 -11.57 1.19 -0.78
N ARG A 51 -12.40 1.59 -1.76
CA ARG A 51 -11.92 2.19 -3.01
C ARG A 51 -11.17 3.50 -2.77
N ALA A 52 -11.63 4.34 -1.84
CA ALA A 52 -10.96 5.60 -1.51
C ALA A 52 -9.56 5.34 -0.89
N ARG A 53 -9.45 4.35 -0.02
CA ARG A 53 -8.17 3.89 0.55
C ARG A 53 -7.24 3.33 -0.53
N TRP A 54 -7.74 2.42 -1.37
CA TRP A 54 -7.00 1.89 -2.51
C TRP A 54 -6.46 3.00 -3.42
N ASN A 55 -7.30 3.96 -3.78
CA ASN A 55 -6.89 5.05 -4.65
C ASN A 55 -5.82 5.94 -4.01
N SER A 56 -5.86 6.13 -2.69
CA SER A 56 -4.85 6.92 -1.97
C SER A 56 -3.53 6.15 -1.90
N LEU A 57 -3.59 4.87 -1.53
CA LEU A 57 -2.45 3.95 -1.56
C LEU A 57 -1.74 3.95 -2.92
N MET A 58 -2.49 3.71 -4.00
CA MET A 58 -1.89 3.64 -5.34
C MET A 58 -1.24 4.96 -5.77
N ARG A 59 -1.83 6.12 -5.41
CA ARG A 59 -1.19 7.42 -5.67
C ARG A 59 0.08 7.62 -4.84
N GLY A 60 0.07 7.22 -3.57
CA GLY A 60 1.25 7.28 -2.70
C GLY A 60 2.39 6.40 -3.20
N LEU A 61 2.08 5.18 -3.65
CA LEU A 61 3.06 4.27 -4.26
C LEU A 61 3.70 4.86 -5.52
N ILE A 62 2.89 5.35 -6.46
CA ILE A 62 3.39 5.98 -7.70
C ILE A 62 4.28 7.19 -7.39
N ALA A 63 3.87 8.04 -6.45
CA ALA A 63 4.66 9.21 -6.05
C ALA A 63 6.00 8.79 -5.41
N SER A 64 5.99 7.74 -4.59
CA SER A 64 7.19 7.22 -3.93
C SER A 64 8.15 6.59 -4.95
N GLU A 65 7.64 5.86 -5.93
CA GLU A 65 8.42 5.29 -7.03
C GLU A 65 9.11 6.37 -7.88
N HIS A 66 8.38 7.43 -8.24
CA HIS A 66 8.97 8.58 -8.95
C HIS A 66 10.05 9.29 -8.13
N ALA A 67 9.81 9.52 -6.84
CA ALA A 67 10.78 10.17 -5.95
C ALA A 67 12.07 9.35 -5.81
N LEU A 68 11.92 8.03 -5.68
CA LEU A 68 13.02 7.10 -5.58
C LEU A 68 13.81 7.00 -6.90
N SER A 69 13.12 6.98 -8.04
CA SER A 69 13.76 6.99 -9.35
C SER A 69 14.58 8.27 -9.58
N ALA A 70 14.05 9.42 -9.16
CA ALA A 70 14.75 10.71 -9.23
C ALA A 70 15.92 10.82 -8.25
N ALA A 71 15.93 10.04 -7.16
CA ALA A 71 17.02 10.01 -6.19
C ALA A 71 18.15 9.01 -6.57
N GLY A 72 17.92 8.13 -7.55
CA GLY A 72 18.88 7.14 -8.03
C GLY A 72 19.66 7.55 -9.29
N GLU A 73 19.38 8.73 -9.87
CA GLU A 73 20.18 9.32 -10.96
C GLU A 73 21.36 10.12 -10.37
N ASP A 74 22.47 9.44 -10.08
CA ASP A 74 23.83 9.99 -9.91
C ASP A 74 24.86 9.08 -10.61
#